data_AF-A0A7C8AIZ9-F1
#
_entry.id   AF-A0A7C8AIZ9-F1
#
_cell.length_a   1.000
_cell.length_b   1.000
_cell.length_c   1.000
_cell.angle_alpha   90.00
_cell.angle_beta   90.00
_cell.angle_gamma   90.00
#
_symmetry.space_group_name_H-M   'P 1'
#
loop_
_entity.id
_entity.type
_entity.pdbx_description
1 polymer ?
#
loop_
_entity_poly.entity_id
_entity_poly.type
_entity_poly.pdbx_seq_one_letter_code
_entity_poly.pdbx_strand_id
1 'polypeptide(L)'
;MTRKKRCVIVFLAGIFSLSTVAGAVSTREIDAVRQKALLNKEVLESADLAVIDAFWEEALTEMLYEVNLSNIVSVRSQIFARRGNPEPSQYSEAFIDSGKKHLTAAFDELQKWQSDERKVLVEQNLIILAAQLESSKLLELGMRLIGHENSTVRYWAVKAVTNQSVVRQLNSDTSLLKEPAARIIEQLKVTAEKETNPEILSLIATFAGRVNGAEAKELLTKIVDLRTIAYENWTVKYELMDAKLLVLLGNEILSQSSKQAKSELGRKFAQLYSYAMQRYILGENILSEVCQQQLASVLIEVEQSVLDRLLGRPQSSIRKAVERILIGRTDEPKDYTALQAEHDALLGSSAGKGELGAALNFDYGKDPDGSAITSPKKLAPPVERDETEDTDSTETTDEGTEAEEAGWSEAEDIESEPAGTKE
;
A
#
# COMPACT_ATOMS: atom_id res chain seq x y z
N MET A 1 34.17 -26.54 75.86
CA MET A 1 33.57 -25.51 75.00
C MET A 1 33.40 -26.07 73.59
N THR A 2 32.23 -26.61 73.28
CA THR A 2 31.94 -27.30 72.01
C THR A 2 30.77 -26.58 71.32
N ARG A 3 31.07 -25.97 70.16
CA ARG A 3 30.12 -25.16 69.37
C ARG A 3 29.03 -26.05 68.74
N LYS A 4 27.77 -25.78 69.08
CA LYS A 4 26.57 -26.28 68.38
C LYS A 4 26.51 -25.67 66.97
N LYS A 5 26.55 -26.50 65.94
CA LYS A 5 26.17 -26.12 64.57
C LYS A 5 24.65 -26.27 64.44
N ARG A 6 23.94 -25.16 64.16
CA ARG A 6 22.53 -25.17 63.80
C ARG A 6 22.42 -25.43 62.30
N CYS A 7 21.71 -26.48 61.92
CA CYS A 7 21.34 -26.78 60.55
C CYS A 7 20.13 -25.90 60.19
N VAL A 8 20.28 -25.01 59.20
CA VAL A 8 19.18 -24.23 58.63
C VAL A 8 18.65 -25.04 57.45
N ILE A 9 17.42 -25.53 57.57
CA ILE A 9 16.69 -26.19 56.48
C ILE A 9 16.04 -25.07 55.66
N VAL A 10 16.52 -24.91 54.42
CA VAL A 10 15.91 -24.02 53.42
C VAL A 10 14.80 -24.79 52.73
N PHE A 11 13.55 -24.35 52.91
CA PHE A 11 12.40 -24.81 52.14
C PHE A 11 12.49 -24.22 50.74
N LEU A 12 12.88 -25.04 49.77
CA LEU A 12 12.75 -24.76 48.33
C LEU A 12 11.28 -24.98 47.95
N ALA A 13 10.52 -23.88 47.89
CA ALA A 13 9.22 -23.87 47.22
C ALA A 13 9.47 -24.02 45.72
N GLY A 14 9.35 -25.25 45.22
CA GLY A 14 9.36 -25.54 43.80
C GLY A 14 8.17 -24.86 43.13
N ILE A 15 8.44 -23.81 42.37
CA ILE A 15 7.55 -23.29 41.34
C ILE A 15 7.42 -24.42 40.33
N PHE A 16 6.28 -25.12 40.37
CA PHE A 16 5.86 -26.02 39.32
C PHE A 16 5.66 -25.18 38.06
N SER A 17 6.64 -25.22 37.16
CA SER A 17 6.47 -24.80 35.78
C SER A 17 5.47 -25.74 35.14
N LEU A 18 4.18 -25.39 35.23
CA LEU A 18 3.16 -25.94 34.36
C LEU A 18 3.56 -25.54 32.95
N SER A 19 4.02 -26.52 32.19
CA SER A 19 4.13 -26.45 30.74
C SER A 19 2.73 -26.14 30.21
N THR A 20 2.46 -24.86 29.95
CA THR A 20 1.24 -24.45 29.26
C THR A 20 1.30 -25.05 27.87
N VAL A 21 0.26 -25.83 27.56
CA VAL A 21 -0.04 -26.23 26.19
C VAL A 21 -0.12 -24.93 25.38
N ALA A 22 0.72 -24.79 24.36
CA ALA A 22 0.67 -23.71 23.38
C ALA A 22 -0.76 -23.64 22.83
N GLY A 23 -1.51 -22.62 23.22
CA GLY A 23 -2.96 -22.65 23.10
C GLY A 23 -3.61 -21.39 23.62
N ALA A 24 -3.71 -20.39 22.74
CA ALA A 24 -4.54 -19.19 22.84
C ALA A 24 -4.40 -18.36 24.13
N VAL A 25 -3.90 -17.13 23.98
CA VAL A 25 -3.89 -16.10 25.03
C VAL A 25 -5.26 -16.02 25.69
N SER A 26 -5.29 -15.97 27.03
CA SER A 26 -6.56 -15.87 27.75
C SER A 26 -7.27 -14.57 27.38
N THR A 27 -8.44 -14.67 26.73
CA THR A 27 -9.22 -13.49 26.29
C THR A 27 -10.34 -13.11 27.26
N ARG A 28 -10.60 -13.91 28.28
CA ARG A 28 -11.78 -13.77 29.15
C ARG A 28 -11.82 -12.44 29.88
N GLU A 29 -10.70 -12.02 30.45
CA GLU A 29 -10.64 -10.80 31.28
C GLU A 29 -10.73 -9.54 30.41
N ILE A 30 -10.00 -9.52 29.29
CA ILE A 30 -10.06 -8.40 28.34
C ILE A 30 -11.45 -8.29 27.68
N ASP A 31 -12.11 -9.41 27.38
CA ASP A 31 -13.47 -9.39 26.84
C ASP A 31 -14.47 -8.87 27.88
N ALA A 32 -14.27 -9.15 29.17
CA ALA A 32 -15.08 -8.58 30.25
C ALA A 32 -14.87 -7.07 30.39
N VAL A 33 -13.64 -6.57 30.34
CA VAL A 33 -13.33 -5.13 30.35
C VAL A 33 -13.93 -4.44 29.12
N ARG A 34 -13.82 -5.04 27.94
CA ARG A 34 -14.41 -4.51 26.70
C ARG A 34 -15.93 -4.42 26.81
N GLN A 35 -16.59 -5.46 27.32
CA GLN A 35 -18.04 -5.47 27.53
C GLN A 35 -18.46 -4.41 28.56
N LYS A 36 -17.74 -4.28 29.68
CA LYS A 36 -17.96 -3.23 30.68
C LYS A 36 -17.91 -1.84 30.05
N ALA A 37 -16.90 -1.58 29.21
CA ALA A 37 -16.73 -0.30 28.53
C ALA A 37 -17.88 0.00 27.54
N LEU A 38 -18.39 -1.00 26.83
CA LEU A 38 -19.52 -0.86 25.90
C LEU A 38 -20.85 -0.57 26.61
N LEU A 39 -21.10 -1.22 27.75
CA LEU A 39 -22.38 -1.14 28.46
C LEU A 39 -22.51 0.16 29.29
N ASN A 40 -21.42 0.65 29.87
CA ASN A 40 -21.49 1.73 30.86
C ASN A 40 -21.23 3.14 30.33
N LYS A 41 -20.79 3.30 29.06
CA LYS A 41 -20.50 4.60 28.44
C LYS A 41 -19.70 5.56 29.36
N GLU A 42 -18.46 5.18 29.75
CA GLU A 42 -17.48 5.83 30.69
C GLU A 42 -17.45 5.17 32.09
N VAL A 43 -16.38 5.06 32.89
CA VAL A 43 -14.95 5.44 32.87
C VAL A 43 -14.13 4.17 33.17
N LEU A 44 -13.02 3.91 32.48
CA LEU A 44 -12.09 2.83 32.84
C LEU A 44 -11.39 3.10 34.17
N GLU A 45 -11.36 2.10 35.03
CA GLU A 45 -10.63 2.14 36.30
C GLU A 45 -9.19 1.65 36.13
N SER A 46 -8.33 1.93 37.10
CA SER A 46 -6.93 1.45 37.07
C SER A 46 -6.82 -0.08 36.96
N ALA A 47 -7.76 -0.83 37.54
CA ALA A 47 -7.81 -2.28 37.39
C ALA A 47 -8.13 -2.71 35.95
N ASP A 48 -9.02 -2.00 35.26
CA ASP A 48 -9.36 -2.27 33.86
C ASP A 48 -8.13 -2.01 32.95
N LEU A 49 -7.38 -0.92 33.22
CA LEU A 49 -6.14 -0.61 32.50
C LEU A 49 -5.06 -1.68 32.70
N ALA A 50 -4.94 -2.24 33.91
CA ALA A 50 -3.98 -3.30 34.20
C ALA A 50 -4.33 -4.61 33.44
N VAL A 51 -5.61 -4.92 33.27
CA VAL A 51 -6.05 -6.08 32.46
C VAL A 51 -5.70 -5.87 30.98
N ILE A 52 -5.88 -4.65 30.46
CA ILE A 52 -5.48 -4.31 29.08
C ILE A 52 -3.96 -4.49 28.90
N ASP A 53 -3.16 -3.96 29.84
CA ASP A 53 -1.69 -4.10 29.82
C ASP A 53 -1.25 -5.57 29.88
N ALA A 54 -1.81 -6.35 30.80
CA ALA A 54 -1.46 -7.76 30.96
C ALA A 54 -1.79 -8.58 29.71
N PHE A 55 -2.95 -8.33 29.07
CA PHE A 55 -3.33 -8.99 27.83
C PHE A 55 -2.32 -8.73 26.70
N TRP A 56 -1.89 -7.47 26.54
CA TRP A 56 -0.88 -7.12 25.54
C TRP A 56 0.47 -7.78 25.82
N GLU A 57 0.89 -7.79 27.08
CA GLU A 57 2.14 -8.43 27.51
C GLU A 57 2.12 -9.93 27.24
N GLU A 58 1.07 -10.64 27.66
CA GLU A 58 0.92 -12.08 27.43
C GLU A 58 0.90 -12.41 25.94
N ALA A 59 0.12 -11.66 25.16
CA ALA A 59 -0.03 -11.92 23.74
C ALA A 59 1.25 -11.71 22.93
N LEU A 60 1.97 -10.60 23.16
CA LEU A 60 3.23 -10.39 22.46
C LEU A 60 4.33 -11.32 22.96
N THR A 61 4.33 -11.68 24.25
CA THR A 61 5.20 -12.74 24.78
C THR A 61 5.01 -14.05 24.02
N GLU A 62 3.75 -14.48 23.88
CA GLU A 62 3.42 -15.70 23.13
C GLU A 62 3.92 -15.60 21.68
N MET A 63 3.66 -14.48 20.98
CA MET A 63 4.16 -14.28 19.62
C MET A 63 5.70 -14.33 19.51
N LEU A 64 6.42 -13.84 20.52
CA LEU A 64 7.88 -13.84 20.55
C LEU A 64 8.49 -15.21 20.88
N TYR A 65 7.78 -16.09 21.57
CA TYR A 65 8.26 -17.44 21.90
C TYR A 65 7.75 -18.52 20.96
N GLU A 66 6.65 -18.27 20.26
CA GLU A 66 6.08 -19.20 19.31
C GLU A 66 7.01 -19.44 18.11
N VAL A 67 6.94 -20.64 17.56
CA VAL A 67 7.68 -21.11 16.38
C VAL A 67 6.72 -21.36 15.23
N ASN A 68 5.48 -21.78 15.51
CA ASN A 68 4.47 -22.03 14.51
C ASN A 68 3.81 -20.72 14.02
N LEU A 69 3.94 -20.43 12.72
CA LEU A 69 3.39 -19.23 12.10
C LEU A 69 1.87 -19.11 12.26
N SER A 70 1.12 -20.23 12.16
CA SER A 70 -0.34 -20.22 12.32
C SER A 70 -0.76 -19.77 13.71
N ASN A 71 0.02 -20.14 14.74
CA ASN A 71 -0.23 -19.69 16.11
C ASN A 71 0.10 -18.20 16.28
N ILE A 72 1.21 -17.71 15.72
CA ILE A 72 1.54 -16.27 15.70
C ILE A 72 0.39 -15.46 15.05
N VAL A 73 -0.11 -15.93 13.91
CA VAL A 73 -1.23 -15.31 13.19
C VAL A 73 -2.53 -15.38 14.00
N SER A 74 -2.79 -16.47 14.72
CA SER A 74 -3.94 -16.61 15.61
C SER A 74 -3.88 -15.60 16.75
N VAL A 75 -2.74 -15.47 17.43
CA VAL A 75 -2.56 -14.49 18.51
C VAL A 75 -2.73 -13.06 18.00
N ARG A 76 -2.10 -12.73 16.86
CA ARG A 76 -2.29 -11.42 16.19
C ARG A 76 -3.77 -11.12 15.93
N SER A 77 -4.50 -12.08 15.40
CA SER A 77 -5.94 -11.95 15.12
C SER A 77 -6.75 -11.75 16.41
N GLN A 78 -6.39 -12.43 17.50
CA GLN A 78 -7.02 -12.24 18.80
C GLN A 78 -6.81 -10.82 19.33
N ILE A 79 -5.59 -10.28 19.27
CA ILE A 79 -5.30 -8.90 19.67
C ILE A 79 -6.15 -7.93 18.84
N PHE A 80 -6.14 -8.07 17.51
CA PHE A 80 -6.88 -7.18 16.62
C PHE A 80 -8.39 -7.20 16.91
N ALA A 81 -8.97 -8.37 17.17
CA ALA A 81 -10.39 -8.51 17.50
C ALA A 81 -10.80 -7.83 18.83
N ARG A 82 -9.84 -7.51 19.71
CA ARG A 82 -10.10 -6.87 21.02
C ARG A 82 -9.84 -5.36 21.04
N ARG A 83 -9.45 -4.75 19.91
CA ARG A 83 -9.11 -3.32 19.84
C ARG A 83 -10.23 -2.33 20.21
N GLY A 84 -11.49 -2.79 20.25
CA GLY A 84 -12.66 -1.96 20.49
C GLY A 84 -13.30 -1.48 19.20
N ASN A 85 -14.19 -0.48 19.32
CA ASN A 85 -14.94 0.07 18.18
C ASN A 85 -14.03 0.94 17.28
N PRO A 86 -14.41 1.12 16.00
CA PRO A 86 -13.71 2.03 15.10
C PRO A 86 -13.75 3.51 15.54
N GLU A 87 -14.81 3.93 16.24
CA GLU A 87 -14.87 5.27 16.84
C GLU A 87 -14.00 5.38 18.10
N PRO A 88 -13.29 6.52 18.29
CA PRO A 88 -12.52 6.76 19.51
C PRO A 88 -13.40 6.64 20.76
N SER A 89 -12.98 5.76 21.66
CA SER A 89 -13.54 5.54 22.99
C SER A 89 -12.39 5.44 24.00
N GLN A 90 -12.68 5.63 25.29
CA GLN A 90 -11.68 5.49 26.33
C GLN A 90 -11.00 4.10 26.31
N TYR A 91 -11.77 3.04 26.03
CA TYR A 91 -11.25 1.68 25.86
C TYR A 91 -10.31 1.56 24.66
N SER A 92 -10.73 2.00 23.47
CA SER A 92 -9.87 1.92 22.29
C SER A 92 -8.60 2.75 22.44
N GLU A 93 -8.69 3.91 23.11
CA GLU A 93 -7.51 4.74 23.39
C GLU A 93 -6.53 4.07 24.36
N ALA A 94 -7.04 3.54 25.49
CA ALA A 94 -6.23 2.80 26.46
C ALA A 94 -5.60 1.55 25.85
N PHE A 95 -6.37 0.82 25.02
CA PHE A 95 -5.90 -0.36 24.31
C PHE A 95 -4.76 -0.03 23.36
N ILE A 96 -4.86 1.08 22.61
CA ILE A 96 -3.80 1.53 21.71
C ILE A 96 -2.58 2.06 22.47
N ASP A 97 -2.76 2.76 23.59
CA ASP A 97 -1.65 3.26 24.40
C ASP A 97 -0.84 2.11 25.02
N SER A 98 -1.53 1.09 25.53
CA SER A 98 -0.93 -0.16 25.97
C SER A 98 -0.23 -0.88 24.82
N GLY A 99 -0.91 -1.03 23.68
CA GLY A 99 -0.35 -1.64 22.47
C GLY A 99 0.91 -0.94 22.00
N LYS A 100 0.96 0.40 22.01
CA LYS A 100 2.16 1.17 21.66
C LYS A 100 3.33 0.81 22.57
N LYS A 101 3.11 0.78 23.89
CA LYS A 101 4.14 0.44 24.89
C LYS A 101 4.70 -0.97 24.62
N HIS A 102 3.81 -1.96 24.50
CA HIS A 102 4.22 -3.36 24.37
C HIS A 102 4.78 -3.70 22.98
N LEU A 103 4.23 -3.15 21.90
CA LEU A 103 4.80 -3.30 20.55
C LEU A 103 6.19 -2.68 20.45
N THR A 104 6.39 -1.49 21.02
CA THR A 104 7.73 -0.86 21.02
C THR A 104 8.74 -1.76 21.73
N ALA A 105 8.39 -2.29 22.91
CA ALA A 105 9.24 -3.21 23.64
C ALA A 105 9.53 -4.51 22.86
N ALA A 106 8.52 -5.07 22.18
CA ALA A 106 8.70 -6.27 21.36
C ALA A 106 9.63 -6.03 20.16
N PHE A 107 9.51 -4.90 19.46
CA PHE A 107 10.47 -4.54 18.41
C PHE A 107 11.87 -4.32 18.96
N ASP A 108 12.01 -3.63 20.09
CA ASP A 108 13.31 -3.39 20.74
C ASP A 108 13.97 -4.72 21.20
N GLU A 109 13.17 -5.72 21.57
CA GLU A 109 13.66 -7.08 21.87
C GLU A 109 14.10 -7.83 20.60
N LEU A 110 13.29 -7.79 19.52
CA LEU A 110 13.66 -8.41 18.24
C LEU A 110 14.96 -7.85 17.65
N GLN A 111 15.30 -6.59 17.90
CA GLN A 111 16.57 -6.03 17.45
C GLN A 111 17.78 -6.76 18.02
N LYS A 112 17.64 -7.42 19.18
CA LYS A 112 18.71 -8.19 19.84
C LYS A 112 18.85 -9.60 19.27
N TRP A 113 17.88 -10.07 18.49
CA TRP A 113 17.90 -11.41 17.91
C TRP A 113 18.89 -11.49 16.74
N GLN A 114 19.43 -12.69 16.53
CA GLN A 114 20.20 -13.00 15.33
C GLN A 114 19.34 -12.78 14.09
N SER A 115 19.98 -12.37 13.00
CA SER A 115 19.29 -12.16 11.73
C SER A 115 19.01 -13.50 11.06
N ASP A 116 17.82 -14.05 11.31
CA ASP A 116 17.32 -15.28 10.72
C ASP A 116 15.88 -15.13 10.22
N GLU A 117 15.37 -16.17 9.56
CA GLU A 117 14.01 -16.20 9.03
C GLU A 117 12.94 -16.00 10.12
N ARG A 118 13.18 -16.56 11.31
CA ARG A 118 12.25 -16.43 12.44
C ARG A 118 12.12 -14.98 12.88
N LYS A 119 13.21 -14.22 12.97
CA LYS A 119 13.18 -12.79 13.27
C LYS A 119 12.32 -12.04 12.27
N VAL A 120 12.51 -12.29 10.97
CA VAL A 120 11.74 -11.65 9.89
C VAL A 120 10.25 -11.99 10.00
N LEU A 121 9.89 -13.25 10.28
CA LEU A 121 8.51 -13.69 10.42
C LEU A 121 7.80 -13.02 11.62
N VAL A 122 8.46 -12.94 12.78
CA VAL A 122 7.88 -12.27 13.95
C VAL A 122 7.78 -10.77 13.69
N GLU A 123 8.83 -10.14 13.15
CA GLU A 123 8.83 -8.71 12.81
C GLU A 123 7.70 -8.35 11.82
N GLN A 124 7.52 -9.17 10.78
CA GLN A 124 6.41 -9.06 9.83
C GLN A 124 5.06 -9.08 10.56
N ASN A 125 4.84 -10.02 11.48
CA ASN A 125 3.57 -10.12 12.19
C ASN A 125 3.31 -8.94 13.14
N LEU A 126 4.35 -8.42 13.79
CA LEU A 126 4.23 -7.22 14.63
C LEU A 126 3.90 -5.97 13.79
N ILE A 127 4.53 -5.79 12.62
CA ILE A 127 4.24 -4.63 11.77
C ILE A 127 2.87 -4.74 11.08
N ILE A 128 2.42 -5.95 10.74
CA ILE A 128 1.04 -6.19 10.28
C ILE A 128 0.06 -5.73 11.36
N LEU A 129 0.28 -6.13 12.61
CA LEU A 129 -0.58 -5.74 13.73
C LEU A 129 -0.62 -4.21 13.90
N ALA A 130 0.54 -3.57 13.91
CA ALA A 130 0.63 -2.12 14.02
C ALA A 130 -0.10 -1.40 12.87
N ALA A 131 0.02 -1.91 11.63
CA ALA A 131 -0.69 -1.38 10.47
C ALA A 131 -2.21 -1.57 10.58
N GLN A 132 -2.67 -2.76 11.01
CA GLN A 132 -4.09 -3.09 11.15
C GLN A 132 -4.78 -2.25 12.22
N LEU A 133 -4.07 -1.84 13.28
CA LEU A 133 -4.63 -1.00 14.33
C LEU A 133 -4.92 0.44 13.86
N GLU A 134 -4.43 0.84 12.68
CA GLU A 134 -4.72 2.12 12.02
C GLU A 134 -4.65 3.36 12.94
N SER A 135 -3.71 3.35 13.89
CA SER A 135 -3.54 4.44 14.85
C SER A 135 -2.29 5.25 14.54
N SER A 136 -2.44 6.58 14.45
CA SER A 136 -1.30 7.48 14.30
C SER A 136 -0.33 7.43 15.49
N LYS A 137 -0.78 6.97 16.67
CA LYS A 137 0.09 6.79 17.85
C LYS A 137 1.19 5.74 17.60
N LEU A 138 1.01 4.87 16.60
CA LEU A 138 1.94 3.80 16.21
C LEU A 138 2.84 4.18 15.02
N LEU A 139 2.74 5.41 14.51
CA LEU A 139 3.48 5.89 13.34
C LEU A 139 4.98 5.60 13.42
N GLU A 140 5.61 5.87 14.57
CA GLU A 140 7.06 5.70 14.76
C GLU A 140 7.51 4.25 14.54
N LEU A 141 6.65 3.25 14.76
CA LEU A 141 6.98 1.85 14.48
C LEU A 141 7.09 1.60 12.98
N GLY A 142 6.15 2.15 12.20
CA GLY A 142 6.22 2.12 10.74
C GLY A 142 7.44 2.89 10.22
N MET A 143 7.67 4.11 10.71
CA MET A 143 8.82 4.94 10.30
C MET A 143 10.18 4.27 10.52
N ARG A 144 10.32 3.42 11.55
CA ARG A 144 11.55 2.64 11.79
C ARG A 144 11.81 1.58 10.70
N LEU A 145 10.76 1.08 10.03
CA LEU A 145 10.81 -0.08 9.14
C LEU A 145 10.52 0.24 7.66
N ILE A 146 10.24 1.50 7.32
CA ILE A 146 9.99 1.93 5.92
C ILE A 146 11.17 1.63 4.98
N GLY A 147 12.40 1.56 5.51
CA GLY A 147 13.62 1.24 4.74
C GLY A 147 14.10 -0.21 4.88
N HIS A 148 13.28 -1.11 5.41
CA HIS A 148 13.68 -2.49 5.70
C HIS A 148 14.09 -3.27 4.43
N GLU A 149 15.00 -4.25 4.55
CA GLU A 149 15.49 -5.01 3.38
C GLU A 149 14.41 -5.94 2.81
N ASN A 150 13.67 -6.63 3.70
CA ASN A 150 12.53 -7.45 3.34
C ASN A 150 11.36 -6.57 2.83
N SER A 151 10.92 -6.83 1.60
CA SER A 151 9.87 -6.05 0.93
C SER A 151 8.49 -6.18 1.59
N THR A 152 8.16 -7.34 2.17
CA THR A 152 6.90 -7.53 2.89
C THR A 152 6.87 -6.72 4.17
N VAL A 153 7.96 -6.70 4.94
CA VAL A 153 8.09 -5.82 6.12
C VAL A 153 7.97 -4.34 5.72
N ARG A 154 8.66 -3.91 4.65
CA ARG A 154 8.50 -2.54 4.13
C ARG A 154 7.07 -2.22 3.72
N TYR A 155 6.40 -3.12 3.01
CA TYR A 155 5.02 -2.92 2.55
C TYR A 155 4.11 -2.60 3.73
N TRP A 156 4.19 -3.40 4.81
CA TRP A 156 3.38 -3.17 6.00
C TRP A 156 3.83 -1.95 6.79
N ALA A 157 5.12 -1.62 6.79
CA ALA A 157 5.63 -0.38 7.39
C ALA A 157 5.11 0.87 6.67
N VAL A 158 5.14 0.88 5.33
CA VAL A 158 4.56 1.94 4.51
C VAL A 158 3.05 2.00 4.74
N LYS A 159 2.34 0.87 4.77
CA LYS A 159 0.90 0.83 5.07
C LYS A 159 0.58 1.40 6.46
N ALA A 160 1.41 1.12 7.46
CA ALA A 160 1.26 1.65 8.81
C ALA A 160 1.36 3.18 8.84
N VAL A 161 2.25 3.80 8.04
CA VAL A 161 2.41 5.27 8.02
C VAL A 161 1.50 5.99 7.02
N THR A 162 0.94 5.25 6.05
CA THR A 162 0.08 5.80 4.99
C THR A 162 -1.41 5.58 5.24
N ASN A 163 -1.80 5.08 6.42
CA ASN A 163 -3.18 4.74 6.74
C ASN A 163 -4.11 5.98 6.80
N GLN A 164 -5.43 5.72 6.75
CA GLN A 164 -6.45 6.77 6.70
C GLN A 164 -6.50 7.64 7.97
N SER A 165 -6.12 7.11 9.14
CA SER A 165 -6.04 7.90 10.38
C SER A 165 -4.92 8.94 10.31
N VAL A 166 -3.75 8.56 9.78
CA VAL A 166 -2.64 9.49 9.53
C VAL A 166 -3.05 10.55 8.53
N VAL A 167 -3.62 10.17 7.38
CA VAL A 167 -4.11 11.12 6.36
C VAL A 167 -5.11 12.13 6.95
N ARG A 168 -6.10 11.66 7.71
CA ARG A 168 -7.10 12.53 8.35
C ARG A 168 -6.45 13.52 9.31
N GLN A 169 -5.48 13.07 10.11
CA GLN A 169 -4.76 13.95 11.02
C GLN A 169 -3.88 14.93 10.26
N LEU A 170 -3.16 14.54 9.21
CA LEU A 170 -2.32 15.47 8.45
C LEU A 170 -3.13 16.59 7.77
N ASN A 171 -4.37 16.28 7.36
CA ASN A 171 -5.26 17.24 6.72
C ASN A 171 -6.05 18.11 7.71
N SER A 172 -5.98 17.87 9.03
CA SER A 172 -6.74 18.66 10.01
C SER A 172 -6.02 19.93 10.45
N ASP A 173 -6.77 21.03 10.62
CA ASP A 173 -6.22 22.31 11.04
C ASP A 173 -5.62 22.29 12.46
N THR A 174 -6.10 21.37 13.30
CA THR A 174 -5.71 21.18 14.70
C THR A 174 -4.68 20.05 14.91
N SER A 175 -4.07 19.58 13.83
CA SER A 175 -3.22 18.39 13.85
C SER A 175 -1.97 18.52 14.72
N LEU A 176 -1.80 17.56 15.63
CA LEU A 176 -0.56 17.34 16.37
C LEU A 176 0.55 16.73 15.51
N LEU A 177 0.24 16.31 14.27
CA LEU A 177 1.18 15.71 13.33
C LEU A 177 1.76 16.70 12.32
N LYS A 178 1.49 18.01 12.43
CA LYS A 178 2.04 19.01 11.49
C LYS A 178 3.57 18.99 11.41
N GLU A 179 4.26 18.79 12.54
CA GLU A 179 5.73 18.66 12.54
C GLU A 179 6.21 17.27 12.03
N PRO A 180 5.64 16.13 12.45
CA PRO A 180 5.94 14.82 11.86
C PRO A 180 5.65 14.68 10.35
N ALA A 181 4.75 15.49 9.80
CA ALA A 181 4.31 15.42 8.39
C ALA A 181 5.48 15.47 7.41
N ALA A 182 6.38 16.44 7.59
CA ALA A 182 7.56 16.62 6.76
C ALA A 182 8.49 15.40 6.85
N ARG A 183 8.64 14.83 8.05
CA ARG A 183 9.45 13.63 8.28
C ARG A 183 8.87 12.40 7.58
N ILE A 184 7.54 12.21 7.63
CA ILE A 184 6.86 11.12 6.92
C ILE A 184 7.10 11.25 5.42
N ILE A 185 6.79 12.42 4.85
CA ILE A 185 6.91 12.65 3.40
C ILE A 185 8.35 12.47 2.94
N GLU A 186 9.33 13.00 3.68
CA GLU A 186 10.74 12.86 3.33
C GLU A 186 11.21 11.41 3.34
N GLN A 187 10.83 10.61 4.36
CA GLN A 187 11.19 9.19 4.36
C GLN A 187 10.52 8.43 3.22
N LEU A 188 9.25 8.71 2.93
CA LEU A 188 8.55 8.09 1.81
C LEU A 188 9.16 8.47 0.46
N LYS A 189 9.67 9.70 0.33
CA LYS A 189 10.42 10.15 -0.85
C LYS A 189 11.69 9.32 -1.04
N VAL A 190 12.51 9.19 0.02
CA VAL A 190 13.73 8.38 -0.01
C VAL A 190 13.44 6.92 -0.34
N THR A 191 12.35 6.36 0.20
CA THR A 191 11.94 4.99 -0.10
C THR A 191 11.49 4.84 -1.54
N ALA A 192 10.67 5.76 -2.06
CA ALA A 192 10.19 5.71 -3.43
C ALA A 192 11.33 5.72 -4.46
N GLU A 193 12.44 6.40 -4.19
CA GLU A 193 13.61 6.45 -5.10
C GLU A 193 14.32 5.11 -5.29
N LYS A 194 14.22 4.20 -4.32
CA LYS A 194 14.89 2.89 -4.35
C LYS A 194 13.91 1.74 -4.55
N GLU A 195 12.62 2.01 -4.45
CA GLU A 195 11.59 0.99 -4.45
C GLU A 195 11.32 0.48 -5.86
N THR A 196 11.31 -0.85 -5.99
CA THR A 196 10.99 -1.55 -7.24
C THR A 196 9.67 -2.30 -7.16
N ASN A 197 9.13 -2.48 -5.95
CA ASN A 197 7.82 -3.09 -5.73
C ASN A 197 6.71 -2.08 -6.05
N PRO A 198 5.89 -2.35 -7.08
CA PRO A 198 4.84 -1.42 -7.51
C PRO A 198 3.73 -1.27 -6.46
N GLU A 199 3.45 -2.29 -5.63
CA GLU A 199 2.43 -2.17 -4.58
C GLU A 199 2.85 -1.17 -3.49
N ILE A 200 4.15 -1.12 -3.16
CA ILE A 200 4.67 -0.13 -2.21
C ILE A 200 4.57 1.27 -2.80
N LEU A 201 4.98 1.46 -4.07
CA LEU A 201 4.84 2.74 -4.76
C LEU A 201 3.36 3.19 -4.84
N SER A 202 2.44 2.25 -5.05
CA SER A 202 0.99 2.49 -5.05
C SER A 202 0.50 3.06 -3.72
N LEU A 203 0.94 2.49 -2.59
CA LEU A 203 0.62 3.00 -1.26
C LEU A 203 1.13 4.43 -1.06
N ILE A 204 2.39 4.68 -1.44
CA ILE A 204 3.01 6.01 -1.31
C ILE A 204 2.28 7.05 -2.17
N ALA A 205 1.99 6.72 -3.43
CA ALA A 205 1.25 7.61 -4.33
C ALA A 205 -0.16 7.92 -3.81
N THR A 206 -0.84 6.91 -3.28
CA THR A 206 -2.19 7.06 -2.70
C THR A 206 -2.18 8.01 -1.51
N PHE A 207 -1.18 7.86 -0.64
CA PHE A 207 -0.98 8.78 0.48
C PHE A 207 -0.71 10.20 -0.01
N ALA A 208 0.25 10.36 -0.92
CA ALA A 208 0.65 11.64 -1.49
C ALA A 208 -0.53 12.39 -2.13
N GLY A 209 -1.39 11.68 -2.88
CA GLY A 209 -2.58 12.27 -3.50
C GLY A 209 -3.75 12.56 -2.55
N ARG A 210 -3.68 12.11 -1.29
CA ARG A 210 -4.71 12.38 -0.26
C ARG A 210 -4.29 13.42 0.77
N VAL A 211 -2.99 13.68 0.92
CA VAL A 211 -2.47 14.64 1.89
C VAL A 211 -2.37 16.03 1.26
N ASN A 212 -2.88 17.03 1.97
CA ASN A 212 -2.77 18.44 1.59
C ASN A 212 -1.36 18.95 1.93
N GLY A 213 -0.63 19.43 0.93
CA GLY A 213 0.69 20.02 1.12
C GLY A 213 1.47 20.10 -0.18
N ALA A 214 2.44 21.00 -0.27
CA ALA A 214 3.27 21.11 -1.47
C ALA A 214 4.20 19.89 -1.60
N GLU A 215 4.72 19.41 -0.47
CA GLU A 215 5.64 18.28 -0.36
C GLU A 215 4.97 16.96 -0.74
N ALA A 216 3.71 16.77 -0.35
CA ALA A 216 2.92 15.59 -0.75
C ALA A 216 2.67 15.59 -2.27
N LYS A 217 2.39 16.75 -2.87
CA LYS A 217 2.23 16.90 -4.32
C LYS A 217 3.54 16.62 -5.06
N GLU A 218 4.66 17.09 -4.54
CA GLU A 218 5.99 16.79 -5.08
C GLU A 218 6.28 15.28 -5.04
N LEU A 219 5.92 14.60 -3.94
CA LEU A 219 6.07 13.15 -3.84
C LEU A 219 5.21 12.41 -4.89
N LEU A 220 3.96 12.84 -5.11
CA LEU A 220 3.10 12.27 -6.14
C LEU A 220 3.72 12.45 -7.54
N THR A 221 4.18 13.65 -7.87
CA THR A 221 4.79 13.92 -9.20
C THR A 221 6.11 13.19 -9.38
N LYS A 222 6.91 13.01 -8.33
CA LYS A 222 8.12 12.19 -8.36
C LYS A 222 7.80 10.73 -8.70
N ILE A 223 6.74 10.14 -8.16
CA ILE A 223 6.33 8.77 -8.52
C ILE A 223 5.86 8.69 -9.97
N VAL A 224 5.16 9.71 -10.47
CA VAL A 224 4.80 9.82 -11.90
C VAL A 224 6.06 9.85 -12.77
N ASP A 225 7.09 10.59 -12.37
CA ASP A 225 8.35 10.66 -13.11
C ASP A 225 9.09 9.31 -13.09
N LEU A 226 9.15 8.63 -11.93
CA LEU A 226 9.74 7.29 -11.81
C LEU A 226 9.04 6.28 -12.72
N ARG A 227 7.70 6.29 -12.76
CA ARG A 227 6.92 5.43 -13.65
C ARG A 227 7.14 5.78 -15.11
N THR A 228 7.18 7.07 -15.43
CA THR A 228 7.49 7.56 -16.80
C THR A 228 8.84 7.03 -17.27
N ILE A 229 9.88 7.09 -16.43
CA ILE A 229 11.22 6.54 -16.73
C ILE A 229 11.15 5.02 -16.90
N ALA A 230 10.38 4.30 -16.07
CA ALA A 230 10.22 2.85 -16.21
C ALA A 230 9.57 2.48 -17.56
N TYR A 231 8.59 3.27 -18.03
CA TYR A 231 8.02 3.10 -19.38
C TYR A 231 9.08 3.30 -20.46
N GLU A 232 9.86 4.39 -20.39
CA GLU A 232 10.93 4.68 -21.36
C GLU A 232 11.94 3.53 -21.49
N ASN A 233 12.25 2.88 -20.37
CA ASN A 233 13.20 1.77 -20.31
C ASN A 233 12.56 0.39 -20.50
N TRP A 234 11.25 0.32 -20.79
CA TRP A 234 10.50 -0.93 -20.89
C TRP A 234 10.48 -1.82 -19.63
N THR A 235 10.86 -1.28 -18.45
CA THR A 235 11.00 -2.02 -17.19
C THR A 235 9.76 -1.98 -16.29
N VAL A 236 8.65 -1.42 -16.78
CA VAL A 236 7.39 -1.36 -16.03
C VAL A 236 6.94 -2.76 -15.60
N LYS A 237 6.61 -2.88 -14.31
CA LYS A 237 5.92 -4.02 -13.72
C LYS A 237 4.61 -3.55 -13.14
N TYR A 238 3.58 -4.39 -13.24
CA TYR A 238 2.24 -4.16 -12.72
C TYR A 238 1.65 -2.83 -13.20
N GLU A 239 1.26 -2.79 -14.47
CA GLU A 239 0.71 -1.64 -15.14
C GLU A 239 -0.59 -1.14 -14.49
N LEU A 240 -1.36 -2.03 -13.84
CA LEU A 240 -2.64 -1.69 -13.21
C LEU A 240 -2.52 -0.56 -12.17
N MET A 241 -1.36 -0.44 -11.49
CA MET A 241 -1.10 0.67 -10.56
C MET A 241 -1.24 2.05 -11.25
N ASP A 242 -0.90 2.15 -12.53
CA ASP A 242 -0.86 3.43 -13.23
C ASP A 242 -2.27 4.02 -13.44
N ALA A 243 -3.31 3.19 -13.44
CA ALA A 243 -4.69 3.65 -13.42
C ALA A 243 -4.92 4.54 -12.20
N LYS A 244 -4.56 4.02 -11.01
CA LYS A 244 -4.68 4.75 -9.75
C LYS A 244 -3.83 6.01 -9.74
N LEU A 245 -2.58 5.92 -10.21
CA LEU A 245 -1.66 7.04 -10.25
C LEU A 245 -2.16 8.18 -11.16
N LEU A 246 -2.63 7.84 -12.36
CA LEU A 246 -3.20 8.79 -13.31
C LEU A 246 -4.50 9.40 -12.79
N VAL A 247 -5.36 8.62 -12.13
CA VAL A 247 -6.58 9.13 -11.49
C VAL A 247 -6.26 10.13 -10.37
N LEU A 248 -5.28 9.82 -9.51
CA LEU A 248 -4.81 10.73 -8.45
C LEU A 248 -4.25 12.03 -9.05
N LEU A 249 -3.41 11.93 -10.09
CA LEU A 249 -2.85 13.08 -10.77
C LEU A 249 -3.92 13.92 -11.49
N GLY A 250 -4.90 13.27 -12.12
CA GLY A 250 -6.05 13.92 -12.76
C GLY A 250 -6.90 14.71 -11.76
N ASN A 251 -7.19 14.11 -10.59
CA ASN A 251 -7.89 14.81 -9.50
C ASN A 251 -7.07 16.01 -8.99
N GLU A 252 -5.75 15.89 -8.92
CA GLU A 252 -4.88 16.99 -8.51
C GLU A 252 -4.84 18.13 -9.56
N ILE A 253 -4.89 17.82 -10.86
CA ILE A 253 -5.06 18.84 -11.91
C ILE A 253 -6.39 19.60 -11.72
N LEU A 254 -7.47 18.87 -11.44
CA LEU A 254 -8.80 19.45 -11.23
C LEU A 254 -8.85 20.34 -9.97
N SER A 255 -8.09 19.99 -8.93
CA SER A 255 -8.02 20.74 -7.66
C SER A 255 -7.22 22.04 -7.77
N GLN A 256 -6.37 22.21 -8.80
CA GLN A 256 -5.55 23.40 -8.94
C GLN A 256 -6.37 24.64 -9.32
N SER A 257 -6.03 25.78 -8.73
CA SER A 257 -6.53 27.10 -9.17
C SER A 257 -5.58 27.77 -10.17
N SER A 258 -4.28 27.48 -10.09
CA SER A 258 -3.26 28.07 -10.96
C SER A 258 -3.25 27.41 -12.34
N LYS A 259 -3.39 28.22 -13.41
CA LYS A 259 -3.24 27.74 -14.79
C LYS A 259 -1.87 27.13 -15.05
N GLN A 260 -0.82 27.69 -14.46
CA GLN A 260 0.54 27.17 -14.62
C GLN A 260 0.68 25.78 -13.99
N ALA A 261 0.14 25.59 -12.78
CA ALA A 261 0.18 24.29 -12.11
C ALA A 261 -0.66 23.24 -12.88
N LYS A 262 -1.84 23.62 -13.40
CA LYS A 262 -2.63 22.74 -14.29
C LYS A 262 -1.86 22.34 -15.53
N SER A 263 -1.17 23.28 -16.16
CA SER A 263 -0.37 23.02 -17.36
C SER A 263 0.77 22.06 -17.08
N GLU A 264 1.50 22.24 -15.98
CA GLU A 264 2.63 21.39 -15.62
C GLU A 264 2.21 19.96 -15.27
N LEU A 265 1.21 19.81 -14.40
CA LEU A 265 0.66 18.51 -14.03
C LEU A 265 -0.02 17.83 -15.23
N GLY A 266 -0.72 18.61 -16.07
CA GLY A 266 -1.34 18.15 -17.31
C GLY A 266 -0.32 17.54 -18.26
N ARG A 267 0.85 18.16 -18.41
CA ARG A 267 1.95 17.61 -19.22
C ARG A 267 2.43 16.26 -18.68
N LYS A 268 2.66 16.14 -17.36
CA LYS A 268 3.09 14.88 -16.73
C LYS A 268 2.04 13.78 -16.88
N PHE A 269 0.77 14.10 -16.66
CA PHE A 269 -0.36 13.19 -16.87
C PHE A 269 -0.38 12.69 -18.31
N ALA A 270 -0.31 13.62 -19.26
CA ALA A 270 -0.39 13.31 -20.67
C ALA A 270 0.79 12.44 -21.14
N GLN A 271 2.00 12.69 -20.62
CA GLN A 271 3.17 11.88 -20.95
C GLN A 271 3.07 10.45 -20.40
N LEU A 272 2.66 10.26 -19.14
CA LEU A 272 2.52 8.92 -18.57
C LEU A 272 1.39 8.13 -19.26
N TYR A 273 0.24 8.78 -19.51
CA TYR A 273 -0.87 8.14 -20.19
C TYR A 273 -0.54 7.80 -21.66
N SER A 274 0.20 8.68 -22.34
CA SER A 274 0.75 8.42 -23.67
C SER A 274 1.60 7.16 -23.69
N TYR A 275 2.46 6.96 -22.70
CA TYR A 275 3.30 5.76 -22.64
C TYR A 275 2.50 4.49 -22.33
N ALA A 276 1.47 4.55 -21.50
CA ALA A 276 0.57 3.42 -21.30
C ALA A 276 -0.14 3.02 -22.61
N MET A 277 -0.68 3.99 -23.36
CA MET A 277 -1.30 3.74 -24.67
C MET A 277 -0.30 3.17 -25.68
N GLN A 278 0.88 3.78 -25.82
CA GLN A 278 1.89 3.34 -26.77
C GLN A 278 2.47 1.97 -26.40
N ARG A 279 2.66 1.66 -25.12
CA ARG A 279 3.09 0.33 -24.67
C ARG A 279 2.05 -0.74 -25.02
N TYR A 280 0.76 -0.42 -24.90
CA TYR A 280 -0.32 -1.33 -25.31
C TYR A 280 -0.34 -1.58 -26.82
N ILE A 281 -0.12 -0.53 -27.62
CA ILE A 281 -0.09 -0.60 -29.09
C ILE A 281 1.16 -1.35 -29.60
N LEU A 282 2.34 -1.02 -29.06
CA LEU A 282 3.62 -1.58 -29.52
C LEU A 282 3.93 -2.96 -28.93
N GLY A 283 3.19 -3.36 -27.89
CA GLY A 283 3.51 -4.52 -27.05
C GLY A 283 2.84 -5.84 -27.45
N GLU A 284 2.12 -5.92 -28.57
CA GLU A 284 1.30 -7.10 -28.95
C GLU A 284 2.04 -8.44 -28.82
N ASN A 285 3.29 -8.51 -29.30
CA ASN A 285 4.08 -9.75 -29.32
C ASN A 285 5.13 -9.83 -28.20
N ILE A 286 5.07 -8.92 -27.24
CA ILE A 286 6.16 -8.68 -26.27
C ILE A 286 5.64 -8.70 -24.84
N LEU A 287 4.43 -8.20 -24.65
CA LEU A 287 3.74 -8.23 -23.37
C LEU A 287 3.01 -9.55 -23.20
N SER A 288 3.03 -10.07 -21.97
CA SER A 288 2.14 -11.16 -21.58
C SER A 288 0.68 -10.72 -21.67
N GLU A 289 -0.23 -11.68 -21.79
CA GLU A 289 -1.67 -11.42 -21.78
C GLU A 289 -2.09 -10.62 -20.53
N VAL A 290 -1.53 -10.95 -19.36
CA VAL A 290 -1.78 -10.23 -18.11
C VAL A 290 -1.39 -8.76 -18.22
N CYS A 291 -0.20 -8.44 -18.75
CA CYS A 291 0.22 -7.05 -18.96
C CYS A 291 -0.69 -6.32 -19.96
N GLN A 292 -1.13 -6.99 -21.03
CA GLN A 292 -2.08 -6.42 -21.99
C GLN A 292 -3.43 -6.12 -21.34
N GLN A 293 -3.99 -7.03 -20.54
CA GLN A 293 -5.24 -6.83 -19.81
C GLN A 293 -5.13 -5.70 -18.77
N GLN A 294 -4.00 -5.61 -18.06
CA GLN A 294 -3.74 -4.53 -17.12
C GLN A 294 -3.69 -3.17 -17.82
N LEU A 295 -2.96 -3.06 -18.94
CA LEU A 295 -2.92 -1.82 -19.73
C LEU A 295 -4.30 -1.45 -20.28
N ALA A 296 -5.04 -2.39 -20.84
CA ALA A 296 -6.42 -2.17 -21.28
C ALA A 296 -7.28 -1.60 -20.13
N SER A 297 -7.15 -2.16 -18.93
CA SER A 297 -7.84 -1.66 -17.73
C SER A 297 -7.41 -0.25 -17.36
N VAL A 298 -6.10 0.08 -17.44
CA VAL A 298 -5.59 1.44 -17.23
C VAL A 298 -6.23 2.43 -18.21
N LEU A 299 -6.26 2.09 -19.50
CA LEU A 299 -6.81 2.97 -20.52
C LEU A 299 -8.28 3.27 -20.29
N ILE A 300 -9.05 2.23 -19.98
CA ILE A 300 -10.49 2.31 -19.73
C ILE A 300 -10.79 3.06 -18.43
N GLU A 301 -10.09 2.75 -17.34
CA GLU A 301 -10.30 3.37 -16.02
C GLU A 301 -10.00 4.87 -16.06
N VAL A 302 -8.90 5.27 -16.72
CA VAL A 302 -8.54 6.70 -16.82
C VAL A 302 -9.56 7.49 -17.64
N GLU A 303 -10.06 6.91 -18.74
CA GLU A 303 -11.13 7.53 -19.54
C GLU A 303 -12.38 7.78 -18.69
N GLN A 304 -12.80 6.77 -17.94
CA GLN A 304 -14.00 6.82 -17.10
C GLN A 304 -13.89 7.75 -15.92
N SER A 305 -12.73 7.75 -15.27
CA SER A 305 -12.58 8.38 -13.97
C SER A 305 -12.20 9.85 -14.07
N VAL A 306 -11.39 10.27 -15.06
CA VAL A 306 -10.87 11.64 -15.07
C VAL A 306 -10.95 12.39 -16.40
N LEU A 307 -10.92 11.71 -17.57
CA LEU A 307 -10.82 12.43 -18.85
C LEU A 307 -12.05 13.28 -19.15
N ASP A 308 -13.24 12.80 -18.82
CA ASP A 308 -14.49 13.55 -19.00
C ASP A 308 -14.50 14.88 -18.24
N ARG A 309 -14.02 14.87 -17.00
CA ARG A 309 -13.89 16.04 -16.11
C ARG A 309 -12.79 16.98 -16.57
N LEU A 310 -11.67 16.45 -17.06
CA LEU A 310 -10.56 17.25 -17.58
C LEU A 310 -10.93 17.96 -18.89
N LEU A 311 -11.73 17.32 -19.75
CA LEU A 311 -12.14 17.84 -21.06
C LEU A 311 -13.51 18.55 -21.04
N GLY A 312 -14.27 18.43 -19.96
CA GLY A 312 -15.60 19.03 -19.80
C GLY A 312 -16.68 18.38 -20.67
N ARG A 313 -16.47 17.16 -21.15
CA ARG A 313 -17.42 16.42 -21.99
C ARG A 313 -17.24 14.90 -21.85
N PRO A 314 -18.31 14.10 -21.97
CA PRO A 314 -18.21 12.64 -21.89
C PRO A 314 -17.21 12.04 -22.87
N GLN A 315 -16.45 11.04 -22.42
CA GLN A 315 -15.50 10.26 -23.23
C GLN A 315 -15.92 8.79 -23.27
N SER A 316 -15.76 8.13 -24.41
CA SER A 316 -16.03 6.68 -24.56
C SER A 316 -15.28 6.04 -25.74
N SER A 317 -14.46 6.82 -26.45
CA SER A 317 -13.84 6.40 -27.69
C SER A 317 -12.65 5.47 -27.45
N ILE A 318 -11.89 5.71 -26.37
CA ILE A 318 -10.76 4.85 -25.97
C ILE A 318 -11.29 3.48 -25.56
N ARG A 319 -12.30 3.42 -24.68
CA ARG A 319 -12.92 2.14 -24.32
C ARG A 319 -13.40 1.38 -25.54
N LYS A 320 -14.13 2.04 -26.44
CA LYS A 320 -14.63 1.40 -27.68
C LYS A 320 -13.51 0.92 -28.60
N ALA A 321 -12.36 1.60 -28.62
CA ALA A 321 -11.20 1.15 -29.38
C ALA A 321 -10.56 -0.09 -28.74
N VAL A 322 -10.37 -0.10 -27.43
CA VAL A 322 -9.84 -1.23 -26.66
C VAL A 322 -10.76 -2.45 -26.75
N GLU A 323 -12.07 -2.28 -26.56
CA GLU A 323 -13.06 -3.37 -26.67
C GLU A 323 -13.04 -4.02 -28.06
N ARG A 324 -12.89 -3.23 -29.13
CA ARG A 324 -12.77 -3.76 -30.50
C ARG A 324 -11.52 -4.61 -30.67
N ILE A 325 -10.41 -4.22 -30.07
CA ILE A 325 -9.15 -4.98 -30.09
C ILE A 325 -9.32 -6.31 -29.32
N LEU A 326 -10.00 -6.29 -28.18
CA LEU A 326 -10.21 -7.48 -27.34
C LEU A 326 -11.20 -8.49 -27.94
N ILE A 327 -12.20 -8.03 -28.70
CA ILE A 327 -13.21 -8.89 -29.36
C ILE A 327 -12.68 -9.51 -30.67
N GLY A 328 -11.54 -9.02 -31.18
CA GLY A 328 -10.89 -9.56 -32.37
C GLY A 328 -10.62 -11.07 -32.26
N ARG A 329 -10.64 -11.76 -33.40
CA ARG A 329 -10.27 -13.18 -33.45
C ARG A 329 -8.80 -13.32 -33.06
N THR A 330 -8.47 -14.37 -32.31
CA THR A 330 -7.11 -14.66 -31.83
C THR A 330 -6.09 -14.86 -32.95
N ASP A 331 -6.56 -15.17 -34.15
CA ASP A 331 -5.72 -15.60 -35.27
C ASP A 331 -5.45 -14.46 -36.29
N GLU A 332 -6.03 -13.26 -36.07
CA GLU A 332 -5.82 -12.08 -36.92
C GLU A 332 -4.98 -11.03 -36.18
N PRO A 333 -4.07 -10.31 -36.87
CA PRO A 333 -3.33 -9.21 -36.25
C PRO A 333 -4.28 -8.18 -35.66
N LYS A 334 -4.03 -7.73 -34.42
CA LYS A 334 -4.86 -6.72 -33.79
C LYS A 334 -4.74 -5.38 -34.52
N ASP A 335 -5.88 -4.78 -34.86
CA ASP A 335 -5.91 -3.45 -35.46
C ASP A 335 -5.91 -2.35 -34.38
N TYR A 336 -4.73 -1.78 -34.15
CA TYR A 336 -4.54 -0.68 -33.21
C TYR A 336 -4.82 0.70 -33.81
N THR A 337 -5.20 0.80 -35.09
CA THR A 337 -5.36 2.09 -35.81
C THR A 337 -6.36 3.02 -35.12
N ALA A 338 -7.49 2.47 -34.65
CA ALA A 338 -8.48 3.25 -33.93
C ALA A 338 -7.92 3.83 -32.63
N LEU A 339 -7.17 3.02 -31.86
CA LEU A 339 -6.57 3.47 -30.61
C LEU A 339 -5.44 4.50 -30.85
N GLN A 340 -4.66 4.33 -31.91
CA GLN A 340 -3.65 5.31 -32.32
C GLN A 340 -4.27 6.65 -32.72
N ALA A 341 -5.42 6.63 -33.42
CA ALA A 341 -6.14 7.85 -33.76
C ALA A 341 -6.67 8.57 -32.51
N GLU A 342 -7.20 7.84 -31.53
CA GLU A 342 -7.61 8.41 -30.24
C GLU A 342 -6.43 8.97 -29.44
N HIS A 343 -5.28 8.28 -29.47
CA HIS A 343 -4.03 8.78 -28.88
C HIS A 343 -3.66 10.14 -29.49
N ASP A 344 -3.61 10.24 -30.81
CA ASP A 344 -3.19 11.46 -31.50
C ASP A 344 -4.20 12.61 -31.35
N ALA A 345 -5.50 12.29 -31.28
CA ALA A 345 -6.53 13.28 -31.02
C ALA A 345 -6.44 13.83 -29.59
N LEU A 346 -6.33 12.95 -28.59
CA LEU A 346 -6.31 13.34 -27.18
C LEU A 346 -5.01 14.07 -26.80
N LEU A 347 -3.87 13.51 -27.20
CA LEU A 347 -2.53 13.89 -26.72
C LEU A 347 -1.76 14.74 -27.73
N GLY A 348 -2.20 14.75 -28.99
CA GLY A 348 -1.59 15.53 -30.06
C GLY A 348 -0.66 14.72 -30.94
N SER A 349 -0.31 15.31 -32.08
CA SER A 349 0.56 14.73 -33.09
C SER A 349 1.46 15.81 -33.69
N SER A 350 2.30 15.45 -34.65
CA SER A 350 3.07 16.43 -35.43
C SER A 350 2.20 17.42 -36.19
N ALA A 351 0.91 17.10 -36.43
CA ALA A 351 -0.03 17.98 -37.11
C ALA A 351 -0.61 19.07 -36.18
N GLY A 352 -0.53 18.88 -34.86
CA GLY A 352 -1.04 19.88 -33.92
C GLY A 352 -1.33 19.35 -32.52
N LYS A 353 -1.73 20.30 -31.69
CA LYS A 353 -2.01 20.12 -30.27
C LYS A 353 -3.23 19.21 -30.06
N GLY A 354 -3.09 18.25 -29.15
CA GLY A 354 -4.20 17.40 -28.73
C GLY A 354 -5.23 18.13 -27.87
N GLU A 355 -6.39 17.49 -27.69
CA GLU A 355 -7.50 18.00 -26.91
C GLU A 355 -7.12 18.33 -25.47
N LEU A 356 -6.33 17.46 -24.83
CA LEU A 356 -5.92 17.67 -23.44
C LEU A 356 -4.95 18.86 -23.31
N GLY A 357 -4.00 18.97 -24.25
CA GLY A 357 -3.11 20.13 -24.34
C GLY A 357 -3.88 21.42 -24.55
N ALA A 358 -4.91 21.41 -25.40
CA ALA A 358 -5.78 22.57 -25.62
C ALA A 358 -6.57 22.93 -24.36
N ALA A 359 -7.23 21.97 -23.73
CA ALA A 359 -8.06 22.17 -22.54
C ALA A 359 -7.25 22.69 -21.34
N LEU A 360 -6.06 22.14 -21.10
CA LEU A 360 -5.20 22.48 -19.96
C LEU A 360 -4.13 23.54 -20.29
N ASN A 361 -4.12 24.04 -21.53
CA ASN A 361 -3.21 25.06 -22.04
C ASN A 361 -1.72 24.75 -21.84
N PHE A 362 -1.28 23.53 -22.17
CA PHE A 362 0.14 23.13 -22.14
C PHE A 362 0.65 22.66 -23.50
N ASP A 363 1.95 22.79 -23.74
CA ASP A 363 2.72 22.06 -24.75
C ASP A 363 3.65 21.05 -24.06
N TYR A 364 4.32 20.17 -24.80
CA TYR A 364 5.27 19.18 -24.26
C TYR A 364 6.69 19.71 -24.14
N GLY A 365 6.88 21.03 -24.24
CA GLY A 365 8.19 21.67 -24.26
C GLY A 365 8.41 22.45 -25.54
N LYS A 366 9.68 22.76 -25.82
CA LYS A 366 10.10 23.48 -27.02
C LYS A 366 11.17 22.73 -27.76
N ASP A 367 11.07 22.76 -29.09
CA ASP A 367 12.12 22.30 -29.98
C ASP A 367 13.33 23.25 -29.95
N PRO A 368 14.50 22.83 -30.47
CA PRO A 368 15.71 23.67 -30.50
C PRO A 368 15.54 25.01 -31.24
N ASP A 369 14.56 25.08 -32.15
CA ASP A 369 14.18 26.29 -32.90
C ASP A 369 13.24 27.22 -32.11
N GLY A 370 12.80 26.82 -30.91
CA GLY A 370 11.87 27.56 -30.06
C GLY A 370 10.39 27.29 -30.33
N SER A 371 10.06 26.43 -31.30
CA SER A 371 8.70 26.00 -31.61
C SER A 371 8.13 25.12 -30.49
N ALA A 372 6.82 25.18 -30.26
CA ALA A 372 6.18 24.38 -29.22
C ALA A 372 6.01 22.92 -29.67
N ILE A 373 6.42 21.97 -28.83
CA ILE A 373 6.22 20.54 -29.06
C ILE A 373 4.76 20.21 -28.75
N THR A 374 4.02 19.74 -29.75
CA THR A 374 2.55 19.57 -29.65
C THR A 374 2.11 18.14 -29.36
N SER A 375 3.03 17.18 -29.31
CA SER A 375 2.79 15.76 -29.02
C SER A 375 3.72 15.25 -27.91
N PRO A 376 3.31 14.23 -27.14
CA PRO A 376 4.16 13.60 -26.14
C PRO A 376 5.42 12.96 -26.77
N LYS A 377 6.44 12.75 -25.95
CA LYS A 377 7.59 11.93 -26.37
C LYS A 377 7.10 10.54 -26.72
N LYS A 378 7.57 10.00 -27.85
CA LYS A 378 7.24 8.65 -28.31
C LYS A 378 8.06 7.62 -27.54
N LEU A 379 7.40 6.54 -27.15
CA LEU A 379 8.02 5.34 -26.62
C LEU A 379 8.82 4.69 -27.74
N ALA A 380 10.12 4.47 -27.52
CA ALA A 380 10.93 3.72 -28.45
C ALA A 380 10.42 2.27 -28.54
N PRO A 381 10.54 1.60 -29.69
CA PRO A 381 10.26 0.18 -29.75
C PRO A 381 11.15 -0.56 -28.75
N PRO A 382 10.65 -1.65 -28.14
CA PRO A 382 11.43 -2.46 -27.22
C PRO A 382 12.66 -3.02 -27.94
N VAL A 383 13.79 -3.04 -27.25
CA VAL A 383 15.00 -3.71 -27.76
C VAL A 383 14.72 -5.21 -27.78
N GLU A 384 14.82 -5.83 -28.96
CA GLU A 384 14.78 -7.29 -29.09
C GLU A 384 15.87 -7.86 -28.18
N ARG A 385 15.53 -8.79 -27.28
CA ARG A 385 16.55 -9.52 -26.52
C ARG A 385 17.27 -10.42 -27.53
N ASP A 386 18.56 -10.20 -27.73
CA ASP A 386 19.40 -11.15 -28.45
C ASP A 386 19.31 -12.50 -27.72
N GLU A 387 18.75 -13.52 -28.37
CA GLU A 387 18.62 -14.89 -27.85
C GLU A 387 19.98 -15.61 -27.69
N THR A 388 21.11 -14.90 -27.77
CA THR A 388 22.45 -15.50 -27.82
C THR A 388 23.19 -15.55 -26.48
N GLU A 389 22.57 -15.17 -25.36
CA GLU A 389 23.25 -15.16 -24.04
C GLU A 389 22.69 -16.15 -22.99
N ASP A 390 21.83 -17.10 -23.37
CA ASP A 390 21.29 -18.14 -22.46
C ASP A 390 21.55 -19.59 -22.96
N THR A 391 22.78 -19.86 -23.41
CA THR A 391 23.30 -21.24 -23.52
C THR A 391 24.56 -21.44 -22.68
N ASP A 392 24.50 -21.11 -21.38
CA ASP A 392 25.40 -21.75 -20.41
C ASP A 392 24.82 -21.68 -18.98
N SER A 393 23.79 -22.48 -18.72
CA SER A 393 23.60 -23.07 -17.39
C SER A 393 22.68 -24.28 -17.49
N THR A 394 23.28 -25.43 -17.77
CA THR A 394 22.69 -26.73 -17.51
C THR A 394 22.27 -26.83 -16.04
N GLU A 395 20.96 -26.88 -15.84
CA GLU A 395 20.27 -28.01 -15.21
C GLU A 395 21.02 -28.65 -14.02
N THR A 396 20.70 -28.17 -12.82
CA THR A 396 20.60 -29.04 -11.63
C THR A 396 19.21 -28.89 -11.06
N THR A 397 18.34 -29.81 -11.45
CA THR A 397 17.11 -30.16 -10.73
C THR A 397 17.47 -30.52 -9.29
N ASP A 398 16.97 -29.75 -8.34
CA ASP A 398 16.79 -30.21 -6.96
C ASP A 398 15.30 -30.08 -6.63
N GLU A 399 14.72 -31.21 -6.25
CA GLU A 399 13.31 -31.39 -5.94
C GLU A 399 12.98 -30.83 -4.55
N GLY A 400 11.77 -30.27 -4.42
CA GLY A 400 11.17 -29.85 -3.14
C GLY A 400 11.16 -28.33 -3.00
N THR A 401 10.03 -27.65 -3.04
CA THR A 401 8.96 -27.80 -2.05
C THR A 401 7.70 -27.13 -2.60
N GLU A 402 6.59 -27.87 -2.67
CA GLU A 402 5.26 -27.30 -2.85
C GLU A 402 4.96 -26.40 -1.64
N ALA A 403 4.76 -25.11 -1.87
CA ALA A 403 4.12 -24.21 -0.91
C ALA A 403 2.89 -23.62 -1.58
N GLU A 404 1.74 -24.11 -1.12
CA GLU A 404 0.39 -23.75 -1.53
C GLU A 404 0.18 -22.24 -1.61
N GLU A 405 -0.29 -21.79 -2.78
CA GLU A 405 -0.98 -20.52 -2.96
C GLU A 405 -2.27 -20.54 -2.12
N ALA A 406 -2.23 -19.95 -0.94
CA ALA A 406 -3.44 -19.60 -0.21
C ALA A 406 -4.08 -18.36 -0.85
N GLY A 407 -4.93 -18.60 -1.84
CA GLY A 407 -5.90 -17.64 -2.33
C GLY A 407 -6.86 -17.24 -1.21
N TRP A 408 -6.92 -15.95 -0.90
CA TRP A 408 -8.00 -15.37 -0.11
C TRP A 408 -8.89 -14.58 -1.05
N SER A 409 -9.91 -15.26 -1.58
CA SER A 409 -11.09 -14.66 -2.20
C SER A 409 -11.93 -13.99 -1.12
N GLU A 410 -12.18 -12.69 -1.25
CA GLU A 410 -13.31 -12.04 -0.58
C GLU A 410 -14.62 -12.57 -1.20
N ALA A 411 -15.33 -13.36 -0.40
CA ALA A 411 -16.76 -13.65 -0.51
C ALA A 411 -17.33 -13.32 0.89
N GLU A 412 -18.48 -12.68 1.11
CA GLU A 412 -19.78 -12.75 0.45
C GLU A 412 -20.64 -11.49 0.76
N ASP A 413 -21.57 -11.20 -0.16
CA ASP A 413 -23.03 -10.96 -0.03
C ASP A 413 -23.59 -9.97 1.01
N ILE A 414 -24.46 -9.00 0.66
CA ILE A 414 -25.85 -9.09 0.16
C ILE A 414 -26.76 -9.96 1.03
N GLU A 415 -27.41 -9.37 2.04
CA GLU A 415 -28.87 -9.37 2.26
C GLU A 415 -29.23 -8.76 3.63
N SER A 416 -30.13 -7.76 3.65
CA SER A 416 -31.05 -7.59 4.79
C SER A 416 -32.29 -6.77 4.39
N GLU A 417 -33.36 -7.49 4.05
CA GLU A 417 -34.74 -7.22 4.46
C GLU A 417 -35.32 -8.58 4.88
N PRO A 418 -36.33 -8.71 5.78
CA PRO A 418 -37.50 -7.82 5.87
C PRO A 418 -38.06 -7.60 7.30
N ALA A 419 -39.06 -6.71 7.41
CA ALA A 419 -40.40 -7.00 7.95
C ALA A 419 -41.15 -5.71 8.28
N GLY A 420 -42.31 -5.53 7.66
CA GLY A 420 -43.26 -4.48 8.02
C GLY A 420 -44.07 -4.82 9.27
N THR A 421 -44.75 -3.81 9.79
CA THR A 421 -45.98 -3.98 10.57
C THR A 421 -46.97 -2.89 10.19
N LYS A 422 -48.16 -3.34 9.80
CA LYS A 422 -49.40 -2.57 9.79
C LYS A 422 -49.81 -2.29 11.24
N GLU A 423 -50.20 -1.06 11.53
CA GLU A 423 -51.57 -0.68 11.93
C GLU A 423 -51.81 0.80 11.59
#